data_AF-A0A962YMN0-F1
#
_entry.id   AF-A0A962YMN0-F1
#
_cell.length_a   1.000
_cell.length_b   1.000
_cell.length_c   1.000
_cell.angle_alpha   90.00
_cell.angle_beta   90.00
_cell.angle_gamma   90.00
#
_symmetry.space_group_name_H-M   'P 1'
#
loop_
_entity.id
_entity.type
_entity.pdbx_description
1 polymer ?
#
loop_
_entity_poly.entity_id
_entity_poly.type
_entity_poly.pdbx_seq_one_letter_code
_entity_poly.pdbx_strand_id
1 'polypeptide(L)'
;MSEVTSEDESVTHYPFLAAEDAEKAAEHFRLAIAHLGKLQDVTPIPLNYALFYFYVAGVNTRFNAMMDDLIANGAAWDHEAAAALFMRFFTPCSDASMADLQQELLTVLNDIIGSVIDVAGNADQRTERLGQKVALLADCKDPKHSLEIAGDILVEAHELVADSKALAADLRHTSDEVAKLKEELLHARREAYVDVLTGLSNRRAFGKDLAQLIDEATRGVCEFCLVMVDVDFFKRINDEHGHLIGDRVLRQLGKQINARIRSGDKL
;
A
#
# COMPACT_ATOMS: atom_id res chain seq x y z
N MET A 1 -29.96 9.47 39.80
CA MET A 1 -28.61 8.93 39.99
C MET A 1 -28.50 7.63 39.21
N SER A 2 -27.90 7.71 38.03
CA SER A 2 -27.11 6.64 37.39
C SER A 2 -26.64 7.21 36.05
N GLU A 3 -25.57 8.00 36.11
CA GLU A 3 -24.62 8.09 35.00
C GLU A 3 -24.05 6.68 34.81
N VAL A 4 -24.26 6.10 33.63
CA VAL A 4 -23.43 5.01 33.13
C VAL A 4 -22.72 5.57 31.91
N THR A 5 -21.41 5.59 32.05
CA THR A 5 -20.38 6.18 31.22
C THR A 5 -20.42 5.67 29.79
N SER A 6 -20.36 6.61 28.86
CA SER A 6 -19.97 6.42 27.47
C SER A 6 -18.49 6.02 27.42
N GLU A 7 -18.17 4.76 27.64
CA GLU A 7 -16.84 4.22 27.36
C GLU A 7 -16.70 3.93 25.86
N ASP A 8 -16.20 4.96 25.17
CA ASP A 8 -15.06 4.90 24.26
C ASP A 8 -15.19 4.15 22.92
N GLU A 9 -16.01 4.71 22.03
CA GLU A 9 -16.03 4.35 20.60
C GLU A 9 -14.70 4.64 19.88
N SER A 10 -13.76 5.40 20.47
CA SER A 10 -12.51 5.83 19.83
C SER A 10 -11.42 4.74 19.79
N VAL A 11 -11.43 3.80 20.74
CA VAL A 11 -10.40 2.73 20.86
C VAL A 11 -10.51 1.69 19.73
N THR A 12 -11.67 1.56 19.10
CA THR A 12 -11.90 0.56 18.04
C THR A 12 -11.19 0.86 16.72
N HIS A 13 -10.78 2.11 16.48
CA HIS A 13 -10.01 2.49 15.30
C HIS A 13 -8.49 2.34 15.47
N TYR A 14 -8.03 2.09 16.68
CA TYR A 14 -6.62 2.03 17.04
C TYR A 14 -6.38 0.82 17.96
N PRO A 15 -6.34 -0.41 17.42
CA PRO A 15 -6.20 -1.63 18.22
C PRO A 15 -4.91 -1.68 19.06
N PHE A 16 -3.90 -0.88 18.71
CA PHE A 16 -2.67 -0.70 19.48
C PHE A 16 -2.81 0.28 20.68
N LEU A 17 -3.95 0.97 20.81
CA LEU A 17 -4.31 1.81 21.96
C LEU A 17 -5.25 1.09 22.94
N ALA A 18 -5.47 -0.21 22.77
CA ALA A 18 -6.27 -1.00 23.70
C ALA A 18 -5.69 -0.95 25.13
N ALA A 19 -6.57 -0.95 26.13
CA ALA A 19 -6.17 -0.89 27.53
C ALA A 19 -5.26 -2.08 27.90
N GLU A 20 -4.04 -1.75 28.32
CA GLU A 20 -3.05 -2.72 28.78
C GLU A 20 -3.09 -2.82 30.32
N ASP A 21 -2.70 -3.99 30.84
CA ASP A 21 -2.51 -4.15 32.29
C ASP A 21 -1.42 -3.19 32.79
N ALA A 22 -1.69 -2.52 33.93
CA ALA A 22 -0.84 -1.44 34.42
C ALA A 22 0.60 -1.88 34.71
N GLU A 23 0.82 -3.14 35.09
CA GLU A 23 2.15 -3.68 35.36
C GLU A 23 2.93 -3.91 34.05
N LYS A 24 2.26 -4.40 33.01
CA LYS A 24 2.85 -4.56 31.67
C LYS A 24 3.16 -3.22 31.01
N ALA A 25 2.24 -2.26 31.11
CA ALA A 25 2.44 -0.92 30.56
C ALA A 25 3.64 -0.20 31.20
N ALA A 26 3.81 -0.35 32.52
CA ALA A 26 4.97 0.18 33.23
C ALA A 26 6.29 -0.46 32.76
N GLU A 27 6.29 -1.77 32.50
CA GLU A 27 7.47 -2.48 32.00
C GLU A 27 7.82 -2.08 30.56
N HIS A 28 6.84 -2.00 29.66
CA HIS A 28 7.03 -1.52 28.29
C HIS A 28 7.60 -0.10 28.26
N PHE A 29 7.06 0.79 29.08
CA PHE A 29 7.55 2.15 29.20
C PHE A 29 9.00 2.20 29.72
N ARG A 30 9.33 1.40 30.75
CA ARG A 30 10.68 1.31 31.31
C ARG A 30 11.70 0.86 30.26
N LEU A 31 11.37 -0.17 29.49
CA LEU A 31 12.22 -0.69 28.43
C LEU A 31 12.34 0.31 27.26
N ALA A 32 11.26 1.00 26.89
CA ALA A 32 11.28 2.03 25.85
C ALA A 32 12.27 3.16 26.19
N ILE A 33 12.24 3.65 27.44
CA ILE A 33 13.22 4.64 27.94
C ILE A 33 14.65 4.09 27.88
N ALA A 34 14.86 2.83 28.24
CA ALA A 34 16.17 2.20 28.20
C ALA A 34 16.73 2.09 26.76
N HIS A 35 15.87 1.90 25.76
CA HIS A 35 16.26 1.94 24.35
C HIS A 35 16.58 3.36 23.88
N LEU A 36 15.72 4.33 24.21
CA LEU A 36 15.94 5.75 23.91
C LEU A 36 17.26 6.27 24.49
N GLY A 37 17.59 5.89 25.73
CA GLY A 37 18.83 6.31 26.39
C GLY A 37 20.11 5.72 25.80
N LYS A 38 20.04 4.70 24.94
CA LYS A 38 21.20 4.09 24.27
C LYS A 38 21.54 4.74 22.93
N LEU A 39 20.61 5.47 22.34
CA LEU A 39 20.80 6.11 21.04
C LEU A 39 21.40 7.51 21.25
N GLN A 40 22.60 7.74 20.73
CA GLN A 40 23.15 9.09 20.58
C GLN A 40 22.32 9.79 19.50
N ASP A 41 21.79 10.98 19.81
CA ASP A 41 21.07 11.89 18.90
C ASP A 41 19.54 11.76 18.76
N VAL A 42 18.86 10.96 19.60
CA VAL A 42 17.38 10.96 19.61
C VAL A 42 16.84 12.08 20.49
N THR A 43 16.11 13.03 19.89
CA THR A 43 15.49 14.13 20.63
C THR A 43 14.34 13.59 21.50
N PRO A 44 14.26 13.93 22.80
CA PRO A 44 13.23 13.42 23.70
C PRO A 44 11.89 14.14 23.50
N ILE A 45 11.22 13.83 22.39
CA ILE A 45 9.87 14.31 22.07
C ILE A 45 8.82 13.22 22.36
N PRO A 46 7.57 13.57 22.69
CA PRO A 46 6.50 12.60 22.99
C PRO A 46 6.34 11.50 21.95
N LEU A 47 6.50 11.84 20.67
CA LEU A 47 6.39 10.90 19.55
C LEU A 47 7.41 9.75 19.62
N ASN A 48 8.64 10.04 20.04
CA ASN A 48 9.69 9.03 20.15
C ASN A 48 9.39 8.04 21.28
N TYR A 49 8.87 8.53 22.42
CA TYR A 49 8.42 7.63 23.49
C TYR A 49 7.31 6.69 23.02
N ALA A 50 6.35 7.19 22.23
CA ALA A 50 5.29 6.36 21.67
C ALA A 50 5.83 5.27 20.73
N LEU A 51 6.71 5.62 19.79
CA LEU A 51 7.30 4.66 18.85
C LEU A 51 8.10 3.56 19.56
N PHE A 52 8.96 3.93 20.52
CA PHE A 52 9.73 2.96 21.28
C PHE A 52 8.88 2.12 22.23
N TYR A 53 7.77 2.68 22.73
CA TYR A 53 6.77 1.92 23.47
C TYR A 53 6.16 0.83 22.57
N PHE A 54 5.65 1.19 21.39
CA PHE A 54 5.05 0.23 20.46
C PHE A 54 6.04 -0.82 19.97
N TYR A 55 7.31 -0.43 19.83
CA TYR A 55 8.39 -1.33 19.47
C TYR A 55 8.60 -2.39 20.55
N VAL A 56 8.73 -1.99 21.82
CA VAL A 56 8.89 -2.93 22.93
C VAL A 56 7.64 -3.79 23.12
N ALA A 57 6.46 -3.19 22.99
CA ALA A 57 5.19 -3.91 23.12
C ALA A 57 4.97 -4.95 21.99
N GLY A 58 5.74 -4.90 20.90
CA GLY A 58 5.73 -5.91 19.85
C GLY A 58 4.44 -5.94 19.05
N VAL A 59 3.71 -4.83 19.00
CA VAL A 59 2.34 -4.77 18.45
C VAL A 59 2.31 -4.98 16.93
N ASN A 60 3.41 -4.67 16.23
CA ASN A 60 3.51 -4.84 14.78
C ASN A 60 4.89 -5.42 14.38
N THR A 61 4.90 -6.66 13.92
CA THR A 61 6.13 -7.39 13.56
C THR A 61 6.95 -6.73 12.44
N ARG A 62 6.29 -6.06 11.48
CA ARG A 62 6.98 -5.35 10.39
C ARG A 62 7.60 -4.05 10.88
N PHE A 63 6.88 -3.30 11.72
CA PHE A 63 7.41 -2.11 12.39
C PHE A 63 8.64 -2.49 13.23
N ASN A 64 8.55 -3.57 14.02
CA ASN A 64 9.66 -4.07 14.82
C ASN A 64 10.89 -4.41 13.99
N ALA A 65 10.73 -5.18 12.89
CA ALA A 65 11.85 -5.51 12.01
C ALA A 65 12.51 -4.26 11.39
N MET A 66 11.72 -3.22 11.10
CA MET A 66 12.25 -1.95 10.57
C MET A 66 12.96 -1.12 11.65
N MET A 67 12.44 -1.13 12.89
CA MET A 67 13.11 -0.53 14.04
C MET A 67 14.43 -1.25 14.37
N ASP A 68 14.46 -2.58 14.30
CA ASP A 68 15.66 -3.39 14.48
C ASP A 68 16.75 -2.96 13.48
N ASP A 69 16.39 -2.82 12.20
CA ASP A 69 17.31 -2.40 11.14
C ASP A 69 17.82 -0.95 11.34
N LEU A 70 16.92 -0.03 11.70
CA LEU A 70 17.28 1.36 12.01
C LEU A 70 18.25 1.47 13.19
N ILE A 71 18.01 0.69 14.24
CA ILE A 71 18.86 0.63 15.43
C ILE A 71 20.20 -0.01 15.10
N ALA A 72 20.22 -1.09 14.30
CA ALA A 72 21.43 -1.82 13.95
C ALA A 72 22.36 -1.03 13.02
N ASN A 73 21.79 -0.28 12.06
CA ASN A 73 22.55 0.46 11.06
C ASN A 73 22.96 1.86 11.53
N GLY A 74 22.55 2.29 12.73
CA GLY A 74 22.90 3.61 13.27
C GLY A 74 22.39 4.76 12.41
N ALA A 75 21.23 4.59 11.78
CA ALA A 75 20.64 5.62 10.92
C ALA A 75 20.34 6.90 11.72
N ALA A 76 20.53 8.06 11.10
CA ALA A 76 20.18 9.33 11.70
C ALA A 76 18.67 9.36 12.04
N TRP A 77 18.36 9.54 13.32
CA TRP A 77 16.98 9.59 13.81
C TRP A 77 16.57 11.04 14.03
N ASP A 78 15.77 11.60 13.13
CA ASP A 78 15.23 12.96 13.25
C ASP A 78 13.72 12.97 13.47
N HIS A 79 13.17 14.18 13.68
CA HIS A 79 11.74 14.37 13.94
C HIS A 79 10.87 13.95 12.74
N GLU A 80 11.35 14.17 11.52
CA GLU A 80 10.63 13.90 10.29
C GLU A 80 10.52 12.39 10.02
N ALA A 81 11.61 11.66 10.23
CA ALA A 81 11.65 10.20 10.18
C ALA A 81 10.71 9.57 11.23
N ALA A 82 10.70 10.09 12.46
CA ALA A 82 9.78 9.63 13.50
C ALA A 82 8.31 9.88 13.14
N ALA A 83 7.98 11.05 12.58
CA ALA A 83 6.64 11.37 12.14
C ALA A 83 6.19 10.47 10.97
N ALA A 84 7.07 10.24 9.99
CA ALA A 84 6.80 9.35 8.87
C ALA A 84 6.57 7.91 9.32
N LEU A 85 7.38 7.41 10.26
CA LEU A 85 7.22 6.08 10.87
C LEU A 85 5.86 5.94 11.56
N PHE A 86 5.50 6.94 12.38
CA PHE A 86 4.25 6.91 13.11
C PHE A 86 3.05 6.91 12.16
N MET A 87 3.05 7.82 11.18
CA MET A 87 1.97 7.92 10.20
C MET A 87 1.84 6.65 9.36
N ARG A 88 2.95 6.02 9.01
CA ARG A 88 2.97 4.81 8.21
C ARG A 88 2.39 3.59 8.92
N PHE A 89 2.66 3.42 10.22
CA PHE A 89 2.35 2.18 10.94
C PHE A 89 1.19 2.30 11.93
N PHE A 90 0.90 3.50 12.41
CA PHE A 90 -0.02 3.73 13.53
C PHE A 90 -1.16 4.68 13.18
N THR A 91 -1.11 5.40 12.05
CA THR A 91 -2.28 6.15 11.57
C THR A 91 -3.15 5.23 10.70
N PRO A 92 -4.44 5.02 11.01
CA PRO A 92 -5.33 4.23 10.18
C PRO A 92 -5.42 4.86 8.80
N CYS A 93 -5.10 4.07 7.77
CA CYS A 93 -5.26 4.49 6.38
C CYS A 93 -6.72 4.88 6.15
N SER A 94 -7.02 6.17 5.99
CA SER A 94 -8.39 6.62 5.76
C SER A 94 -8.87 6.16 4.37
N ASP A 95 -10.17 6.03 4.15
CA ASP A 95 -10.68 5.70 2.81
C ASP A 95 -10.31 6.81 1.81
N ALA A 96 -10.11 8.05 2.28
CA ALA A 96 -9.56 9.15 1.51
C ALA A 96 -8.11 8.89 1.08
N SER A 97 -7.23 8.43 1.98
CA SER A 97 -5.83 8.13 1.65
C SER A 97 -5.69 7.00 0.63
N MET A 98 -6.57 5.99 0.68
CA MET A 98 -6.64 4.94 -0.34
C MET A 98 -7.17 5.46 -1.67
N ALA A 99 -8.17 6.36 -1.65
CA ALA A 99 -8.70 7.00 -2.84
C ALA A 99 -7.64 7.89 -3.51
N ASP A 100 -6.83 8.60 -2.72
CA ASP A 100 -5.73 9.44 -3.22
C ASP A 100 -4.67 8.60 -3.92
N LEU A 101 -4.22 7.49 -3.30
CA LEU A 101 -3.29 6.53 -3.93
C LEU A 101 -3.86 5.91 -5.23
N GLN A 102 -5.16 5.59 -5.24
CA GLN A 102 -5.82 5.10 -6.46
C GLN A 102 -5.86 6.17 -7.56
N GLN A 103 -6.12 7.42 -7.18
CA GLN A 103 -6.20 8.54 -8.10
C GLN A 103 -4.82 8.88 -8.69
N GLU A 104 -3.77 8.80 -7.88
CA GLU A 104 -2.38 8.97 -8.31
C GLU A 104 -2.00 7.90 -9.34
N LEU A 105 -2.30 6.63 -9.07
CA LEU A 105 -2.08 5.53 -10.03
C LEU A 105 -2.82 5.76 -11.36
N LEU A 106 -4.09 6.21 -11.30
CA LEU A 106 -4.88 6.51 -12.50
C LEU A 106 -4.30 7.68 -13.30
N THR A 107 -3.70 8.66 -12.61
CA THR A 107 -3.08 9.82 -13.24
C THR A 107 -1.82 9.40 -14.00
N VAL A 108 -0.93 8.65 -13.35
CA VAL A 108 0.27 8.09 -13.98
C VAL A 108 -0.08 7.22 -15.20
N LEU A 109 -1.12 6.37 -15.10
CA LEU A 109 -1.57 5.56 -16.24
C LEU A 109 -2.06 6.41 -17.41
N ASN A 110 -2.81 7.48 -17.16
CA ASN A 110 -3.26 8.38 -18.21
C ASN A 110 -2.10 9.13 -18.86
N ASP A 111 -1.10 9.55 -18.09
CA ASP A 111 0.08 10.23 -18.62
C ASP A 111 0.90 9.31 -19.54
N ILE A 112 1.05 8.02 -19.18
CA ILE A 112 1.67 7.01 -20.05
C ILE A 112 0.89 6.89 -21.35
N ILE A 113 -0.43 6.74 -21.27
CA ILE A 113 -1.28 6.58 -22.45
C ILE A 113 -1.14 7.79 -23.38
N GLY A 114 -1.13 9.01 -22.82
CA GLY A 114 -0.91 10.25 -23.58
C GLY A 114 0.45 10.26 -24.28
N SER A 115 1.53 9.98 -23.55
CA SER A 115 2.89 9.94 -24.10
C SER A 115 3.05 8.91 -25.23
N VAL A 116 2.47 7.72 -25.08
CA VAL A 116 2.48 6.67 -26.11
C VAL A 116 1.72 7.11 -27.36
N ILE A 117 0.56 7.75 -27.20
CA ILE A 117 -0.25 8.27 -28.32
C ILE A 117 0.54 9.34 -29.08
N ASP A 118 1.19 10.27 -28.37
CA ASP A 118 1.97 11.34 -28.99
C ASP A 118 3.17 10.81 -29.80
N VAL A 119 3.93 9.87 -29.24
CA VAL A 119 5.06 9.26 -29.95
C VAL A 119 4.59 8.44 -31.15
N ALA A 120 3.48 7.69 -31.02
CA ALA A 120 2.91 6.95 -32.13
C ALA A 120 2.47 7.88 -33.28
N GLY A 121 1.78 8.98 -32.96
CA GLY A 121 1.36 9.97 -33.95
C GLY A 121 2.55 10.63 -34.68
N ASN A 122 3.62 10.95 -33.95
CA ASN A 122 4.85 11.50 -34.53
C ASN A 122 5.60 10.49 -35.40
N ALA A 123 5.63 9.21 -35.00
CA ALA A 123 6.25 8.14 -35.76
C ALA A 123 5.52 7.88 -37.09
N ASP A 124 4.18 7.92 -37.08
CA ASP A 124 3.37 7.76 -38.29
C ASP A 124 3.65 8.88 -39.32
N GLN A 125 3.62 10.15 -38.90
CA GLN A 125 3.92 11.27 -39.79
C GLN A 125 5.33 11.20 -40.39
N ARG A 126 6.33 10.81 -39.59
CA ARG A 126 7.71 10.66 -40.06
C ARG A 126 7.86 9.49 -41.02
N THR A 127 7.20 8.37 -40.76
CA THR A 127 7.22 7.20 -41.65
C THR A 127 6.64 7.54 -43.02
N GLU A 128 5.56 8.35 -43.05
CA GLU A 128 4.98 8.84 -44.31
C GLU A 128 5.95 9.77 -45.07
N ARG A 129 6.58 10.74 -44.39
CA ARG A 129 7.60 11.63 -44.99
C ARG A 129 8.79 10.87 -45.55
N LEU A 130 9.29 9.87 -44.81
CA LEU A 130 10.35 8.97 -45.29
C LEU A 130 9.91 8.22 -46.54
N GLY A 131 8.68 7.70 -46.58
CA GLY A 131 8.11 7.06 -47.77
C GLY A 131 8.09 7.99 -48.99
N GLN A 132 7.72 9.25 -48.81
CA GLN A 132 7.75 10.27 -49.88
C GLN A 132 9.19 10.54 -50.36
N LYS A 133 10.16 10.70 -49.45
CA LYS A 133 11.56 10.91 -49.82
C LYS A 133 12.19 9.71 -50.52
N VAL A 134 11.85 8.49 -50.09
CA VAL A 134 12.28 7.26 -50.77
C VAL A 134 11.73 7.19 -52.19
N ALA A 135 10.47 7.60 -52.40
CA ALA A 135 9.90 7.69 -53.74
C ALA A 135 10.61 8.76 -54.60
N LEU A 136 10.90 9.94 -54.04
CA LEU A 136 11.66 11.00 -54.73
C LEU A 136 13.08 10.55 -55.11
N LEU A 137 13.74 9.78 -54.22
CA LEU A 137 15.06 9.22 -54.48
C LEU A 137 15.03 8.21 -55.64
N ALA A 138 13.99 7.38 -55.72
CA ALA A 138 13.84 6.37 -56.78
C ALA A 138 13.70 7.00 -58.18
N ASP A 139 13.08 8.17 -58.28
CA ASP A 139 12.90 8.92 -59.53
C ASP A 139 14.05 9.90 -59.83
N CYS A 140 15.00 10.08 -58.89
CA CYS A 140 16.09 11.03 -59.03
C CYS A 140 17.16 10.52 -60.00
N LYS A 141 17.49 11.34 -61.01
CA LYS A 141 18.52 11.03 -62.02
C LYS A 141 19.85 11.74 -61.78
N ASP A 142 19.87 12.77 -60.92
CA ASP A 142 21.07 13.53 -60.60
C ASP A 142 21.80 12.88 -59.40
N PRO A 143 23.05 12.39 -59.58
CA PRO A 143 23.82 11.75 -58.52
C PRO A 143 24.05 12.65 -57.30
N LYS A 144 24.21 13.96 -57.48
CA LYS A 144 24.41 14.88 -56.34
C LYS A 144 23.14 15.01 -55.52
N HIS A 145 22.02 15.23 -56.19
CA HIS A 145 20.72 15.34 -55.52
C HIS A 145 20.27 14.03 -54.88
N SER A 146 20.64 12.88 -55.45
CA SER A 146 20.39 11.56 -54.84
C SER A 146 21.12 11.39 -53.51
N LEU A 147 22.37 11.86 -53.42
CA LEU A 147 23.15 11.82 -52.17
C LEU A 147 22.57 12.76 -51.10
N GLU A 148 22.05 13.93 -51.50
CA GLU A 148 21.35 14.84 -50.59
C GLU A 148 20.09 14.19 -49.98
N ILE A 149 19.21 13.63 -50.83
CA ILE A 149 17.99 12.95 -50.37
C ILE A 149 18.32 11.73 -49.50
N ALA A 150 19.35 10.95 -49.86
CA ALA A 150 19.78 9.81 -49.06
C ALA A 150 20.34 10.23 -47.69
N GLY A 151 21.07 11.36 -47.62
CA GLY A 151 21.54 11.95 -46.36
C GLY A 151 20.37 12.37 -45.46
N ASP A 152 19.37 13.03 -46.03
CA ASP A 152 18.15 13.43 -45.32
C ASP A 152 17.36 12.23 -44.78
N ILE A 153 17.24 11.15 -45.55
CA ILE A 153 16.60 9.90 -45.13
C ILE A 153 17.37 9.27 -43.96
N LEU A 154 18.71 9.28 -44.02
CA LEU A 154 19.56 8.74 -42.96
C LEU A 154 19.40 9.53 -41.65
N VAL A 155 19.27 10.86 -41.73
CA VAL A 155 19.02 11.70 -40.55
C VAL A 155 17.63 11.41 -39.96
N GLU A 156 16.57 11.43 -40.77
CA GLU A 156 15.20 11.16 -40.27
C GLU A 156 15.05 9.72 -39.73
N ALA A 157 15.71 8.74 -40.34
CA ALA A 157 15.72 7.36 -39.85
C ALA A 157 16.48 7.23 -38.51
N HIS A 158 17.58 7.97 -38.33
CA HIS A 158 18.32 7.98 -37.07
C HIS A 158 17.50 8.63 -35.94
N GLU A 159 16.75 9.70 -36.25
CA GLU A 159 15.83 10.34 -35.31
C GLU A 159 14.69 9.40 -34.87
N LEU A 160 14.10 8.62 -35.79
CA LEU A 160 13.09 7.61 -35.45
C LEU A 160 13.62 6.55 -34.48
N VAL A 161 14.85 6.07 -34.70
CA VAL A 161 15.50 5.10 -33.81
C VAL A 161 15.80 5.72 -32.44
N ALA A 162 16.19 6.99 -32.40
CA ALA A 162 16.44 7.71 -31.14
C ALA A 162 15.14 7.86 -30.32
N ASP A 163 14.04 8.29 -30.96
CA ASP A 163 12.75 8.47 -30.30
C ASP A 163 12.16 7.14 -29.80
N SER A 164 12.27 6.07 -30.60
CA SER A 164 11.86 4.73 -30.17
C SER A 164 12.62 4.26 -28.93
N LYS A 165 13.94 4.54 -28.86
CA LYS A 165 14.76 4.22 -27.68
C LYS A 165 14.38 5.06 -26.47
N ALA A 166 14.11 6.35 -26.65
CA ALA A 166 13.68 7.25 -25.59
C ALA A 166 12.33 6.79 -25.00
N LEU A 167 11.33 6.56 -25.84
CA LEU A 167 10.03 6.03 -25.41
C LEU A 167 10.19 4.70 -24.65
N ALA A 168 11.02 3.78 -25.15
CA ALA A 168 11.24 2.52 -24.47
C ALA A 168 11.90 2.69 -23.09
N ALA A 169 12.73 3.72 -22.90
CA ALA A 169 13.31 4.05 -21.59
C ALA A 169 12.25 4.65 -20.65
N ASP A 170 11.45 5.59 -21.14
CA ASP A 170 10.38 6.23 -20.36
C ASP A 170 9.34 5.20 -19.92
N LEU A 171 8.89 4.32 -20.82
CA LEU A 171 7.98 3.23 -20.49
C LEU A 171 8.52 2.29 -19.41
N ARG A 172 9.82 2.00 -19.43
CA ARG A 172 10.46 1.18 -18.39
C ARG A 172 10.41 1.90 -17.04
N HIS A 173 10.81 3.18 -17.02
CA HIS A 173 10.80 3.99 -15.81
C HIS A 173 9.39 4.08 -15.21
N THR A 174 8.38 4.45 -16.01
CA THR A 174 7.02 4.59 -15.49
C THR A 174 6.38 3.24 -15.15
N SER A 175 6.74 2.15 -15.85
CA SER A 175 6.32 0.81 -15.47
C SER A 175 6.84 0.43 -14.07
N ASP A 176 8.07 0.80 -13.73
CA ASP A 176 8.63 0.56 -12.40
C ASP A 176 7.93 1.41 -11.32
N GLU A 177 7.59 2.67 -11.62
CA GLU A 177 6.78 3.51 -10.72
C GLU A 177 5.38 2.94 -10.49
N VAL A 178 4.70 2.49 -11.54
CA VAL A 178 3.38 1.84 -11.45
C VAL A 178 3.47 0.56 -10.61
N ALA A 179 4.53 -0.24 -10.77
CA ALA A 179 4.73 -1.44 -9.96
C ALA A 179 4.88 -1.10 -8.47
N LYS A 180 5.66 -0.07 -8.15
CA LYS A 180 5.86 0.41 -6.78
C LYS A 180 4.57 0.95 -6.16
N LEU A 181 3.86 1.85 -6.84
CA LEU A 181 2.59 2.40 -6.37
C LEU A 181 1.54 1.31 -6.17
N LYS A 182 1.48 0.33 -7.06
CA LYS A 182 0.58 -0.82 -6.92
C LYS A 182 0.92 -1.66 -5.69
N GLU A 183 2.19 -1.87 -5.39
CA GLU A 183 2.61 -2.60 -4.20
C GLU A 183 2.22 -1.84 -2.93
N GLU A 184 2.46 -0.53 -2.89
CA GLU A 184 2.06 0.36 -1.79
C GLU A 184 0.54 0.34 -1.58
N LEU A 185 -0.24 0.43 -2.66
CA LEU A 185 -1.70 0.33 -2.62
C LEU A 185 -2.17 -1.01 -2.06
N LEU A 186 -1.59 -2.12 -2.51
CA LEU A 186 -1.92 -3.45 -2.00
C LEU A 186 -1.53 -3.62 -0.54
N HIS A 187 -0.43 -2.99 -0.12
CA HIS A 187 0.01 -2.99 1.26
C HIS A 187 -0.98 -2.23 2.15
N ALA A 188 -1.26 -0.98 1.81
CA ALA A 188 -2.17 -0.12 2.54
C ALA A 188 -3.58 -0.72 2.61
N ARG A 189 -4.05 -1.34 1.51
CA ARG A 189 -5.34 -2.05 1.48
C ARG A 189 -5.36 -3.21 2.48
N ARG A 190 -4.29 -4.01 2.56
CA ARG A 190 -4.23 -5.12 3.52
C ARG A 190 -4.24 -4.60 4.96
N GLU A 191 -3.44 -3.58 5.28
CA GLU A 191 -3.44 -2.98 6.62
C GLU A 191 -4.79 -2.36 6.99
N ALA A 192 -5.50 -1.77 6.03
CA ALA A 192 -6.77 -1.12 6.27
C ALA A 192 -7.94 -2.11 6.49
N TYR A 193 -7.90 -3.28 5.85
CA TYR A 193 -9.07 -4.15 5.71
C TYR A 193 -8.86 -5.59 6.19
N VAL A 194 -7.64 -6.00 6.54
CA VAL A 194 -7.34 -7.36 7.01
C VAL A 194 -6.92 -7.32 8.48
N ASP A 195 -7.47 -8.23 9.28
CA ASP A 195 -7.04 -8.47 10.64
C ASP A 195 -5.70 -9.20 10.65
N VAL A 196 -4.70 -8.58 11.28
CA VAL A 196 -3.31 -9.08 11.29
C VAL A 196 -3.16 -10.41 12.04
N LEU A 197 -4.03 -10.68 13.01
CA LEU A 197 -3.96 -11.90 13.81
C LEU A 197 -4.47 -13.11 13.01
N THR A 198 -5.65 -13.00 12.41
CA THR A 198 -6.36 -14.12 11.78
C THR A 198 -6.18 -14.18 10.26
N GLY A 199 -5.81 -13.06 9.62
CA GLY A 199 -5.74 -12.92 8.17
C GLY A 199 -7.12 -12.81 7.50
N LEU A 200 -8.20 -12.73 8.28
CA LEU A 200 -9.56 -12.48 7.78
C LEU A 200 -9.79 -10.99 7.57
N SER A 201 -10.89 -10.63 6.93
CA SER A 201 -11.34 -9.24 6.89
C SER A 201 -11.55 -8.70 8.31
N ASN A 202 -11.16 -7.45 8.52
CA ASN A 202 -11.42 -6.78 9.77
C ASN A 202 -12.83 -6.17 9.80
N ARG A 203 -13.21 -5.60 10.95
CA ARG A 203 -14.52 -4.97 11.14
C ARG A 203 -14.82 -3.86 10.11
N ARG A 204 -13.79 -3.16 9.63
CA ARG A 204 -13.95 -2.09 8.64
C ARG A 204 -14.34 -2.65 7.28
N ALA A 205 -13.68 -3.72 6.85
CA ALA A 205 -14.04 -4.45 5.65
C ALA A 205 -15.46 -5.02 5.73
N PHE A 206 -15.81 -5.63 6.88
CA PHE A 206 -17.16 -6.10 7.14
C PHE A 206 -18.21 -4.99 6.98
N GLY A 207 -17.99 -3.82 7.60
CA GLY A 207 -18.93 -2.70 7.51
C GLY A 207 -19.14 -2.20 6.09
N LYS A 208 -18.05 -2.12 5.31
CA LYS A 208 -18.09 -1.74 3.89
C LYS A 208 -18.87 -2.76 3.05
N ASP A 209 -18.54 -4.04 3.18
CA ASP A 209 -19.17 -5.11 2.42
C ASP A 209 -20.66 -5.25 2.77
N LEU A 210 -21.01 -5.12 4.06
CA LEU A 210 -22.41 -5.15 4.51
C LEU A 210 -23.22 -3.97 3.96
N ALA A 211 -22.66 -2.76 3.98
CA ALA A 211 -23.34 -1.58 3.43
C ALA A 211 -23.63 -1.74 1.93
N GLN A 212 -22.67 -2.29 1.18
CA GLN A 212 -22.86 -2.59 -0.24
C GLN A 212 -23.96 -3.64 -0.46
N LEU A 213 -23.94 -4.75 0.30
CA LEU A 213 -24.95 -5.81 0.18
C LEU A 213 -26.36 -5.32 0.53
N ILE A 214 -26.49 -4.43 1.52
CA ILE A 214 -27.78 -3.80 1.86
C ILE A 214 -28.30 -2.93 0.71
N ASP A 215 -27.43 -2.13 0.09
CA ASP A 215 -27.83 -1.26 -1.03
C ASP A 215 -28.22 -2.07 -2.29
N GLU A 216 -27.48 -3.14 -2.59
CA GLU A 216 -27.81 -4.07 -3.67
C GLU A 216 -29.14 -4.80 -3.41
N ALA A 217 -29.36 -5.26 -2.17
CA ALA A 217 -30.61 -5.90 -1.78
C ALA A 217 -31.81 -4.94 -1.84
N THR A 218 -31.61 -3.68 -1.42
CA THR A 218 -32.66 -2.64 -1.48
C THR A 218 -33.07 -2.34 -2.92
N ARG A 219 -32.14 -2.45 -3.87
CA ARG A 219 -32.40 -2.33 -5.31
C ARG A 219 -32.94 -3.61 -5.94
N GLY A 220 -33.13 -4.68 -5.17
CA GLY A 220 -33.61 -5.98 -5.65
C GLY A 220 -32.59 -6.76 -6.48
N VAL A 221 -31.29 -6.43 -6.36
CA VAL A 221 -30.21 -7.06 -7.14
C VAL A 221 -29.83 -8.42 -6.55
N CYS A 222 -29.90 -8.57 -5.23
CA CYS A 222 -29.56 -9.81 -4.53
C CYS A 222 -30.34 -10.01 -3.23
N GLU A 223 -30.34 -11.23 -2.71
CA GLU A 223 -30.68 -11.55 -1.32
C GLU A 223 -29.42 -12.03 -0.59
N PHE A 224 -29.28 -11.72 0.70
CA PHE A 224 -28.12 -12.15 1.49
C PHE A 224 -28.52 -12.61 2.90
N CYS A 225 -27.63 -13.37 3.54
CA CYS A 225 -27.75 -13.80 4.92
C CYS A 225 -26.50 -13.35 5.68
N LEU A 226 -26.66 -13.02 6.97
CA LEU A 226 -25.56 -12.69 7.88
C LEU A 226 -25.46 -13.77 8.96
N VAL A 227 -24.26 -14.30 9.16
CA VAL A 227 -23.95 -15.28 10.22
C VAL A 227 -22.93 -14.66 11.17
N MET A 228 -23.26 -14.63 12.46
CA MET A 228 -22.33 -14.23 13.52
C MET A 228 -21.87 -15.47 14.29
N VAL A 229 -20.56 -15.58 14.53
CA VAL A 229 -19.93 -16.70 15.22
C VAL A 229 -19.12 -16.15 16.39
N ASP A 230 -19.27 -16.77 17.56
CA ASP A 230 -18.48 -16.48 18.76
C ASP A 230 -17.77 -17.75 19.24
N VAL A 231 -16.62 -17.60 19.90
CA VAL A 231 -15.86 -18.72 20.44
C VAL A 231 -16.24 -18.93 21.90
N ASP A 232 -17.06 -19.96 22.14
CA ASP A 232 -17.51 -20.30 23.49
C ASP A 232 -16.34 -20.47 24.47
N PHE A 233 -16.46 -19.85 25.64
CA PHE A 233 -15.49 -19.93 26.74
C PHE A 233 -14.05 -19.52 26.36
N PHE A 234 -13.83 -18.71 25.33
CA PHE A 234 -12.48 -18.31 24.89
C PHE A 234 -11.64 -17.68 26.01
N LYS A 235 -12.26 -16.95 26.93
CA LYS A 235 -11.59 -16.40 28.11
C LYS A 235 -10.91 -17.47 28.96
N ARG A 236 -11.53 -18.64 29.16
CA ARG A 236 -10.94 -19.76 29.92
C ARG A 236 -9.67 -20.29 29.25
N ILE A 237 -9.62 -20.31 27.92
CA ILE A 237 -8.42 -20.71 27.17
C ILE A 237 -7.29 -19.72 27.45
N ASN A 238 -7.59 -18.42 27.44
CA ASN A 238 -6.59 -17.39 27.77
C ASN A 238 -6.14 -17.49 29.23
N ASP A 239 -7.06 -17.73 30.16
CA ASP A 239 -6.75 -17.81 31.60
C ASP A 239 -5.93 -19.08 31.94
N GLU A 240 -6.23 -20.23 31.31
CA GLU A 240 -5.57 -21.51 31.58
C GLU A 240 -4.24 -21.68 30.82
N HIS A 241 -4.09 -21.06 29.64
CA HIS A 241 -2.96 -21.30 28.74
C HIS A 241 -2.20 -20.05 28.28
N GLY A 242 -2.67 -18.85 28.64
CA GLY A 242 -2.10 -17.58 28.25
C GLY A 242 -2.52 -17.12 26.84
N HIS A 243 -2.43 -15.80 26.61
CA HIS A 243 -2.88 -15.16 25.37
C HIS A 243 -2.21 -15.67 24.10
N LEU A 244 -0.93 -16.06 24.16
CA LEU A 244 -0.22 -16.60 22.98
C LEU A 244 -0.87 -17.88 22.44
N ILE A 245 -1.45 -18.70 23.32
CA ILE A 245 -2.20 -19.89 22.92
C ILE A 245 -3.58 -19.50 22.37
N GLY A 246 -4.26 -18.54 23.01
CA GLY A 246 -5.50 -17.95 22.48
C GLY A 246 -5.34 -17.42 21.05
N ASP A 247 -4.29 -16.65 20.79
CA ASP A 247 -3.96 -16.14 19.46
C ASP A 247 -3.77 -17.25 18.42
N ARG A 248 -3.13 -18.35 18.83
CA ARG A 248 -2.94 -19.51 17.96
C ARG A 248 -4.27 -20.21 17.64
N VAL A 249 -5.18 -20.26 18.61
CA VAL A 249 -6.55 -20.76 18.40
C VAL A 249 -7.30 -19.86 17.41
N LEU A 250 -7.26 -18.54 17.58
CA LEU A 250 -7.92 -17.59 16.67
C LEU A 250 -7.35 -17.67 15.23
N ARG A 251 -6.02 -17.75 15.07
CA ARG A 251 -5.37 -18.00 13.78
C ARG A 251 -5.88 -19.26 13.10
N GLN A 252 -5.98 -20.35 13.86
CA GLN A 252 -6.42 -21.63 13.33
C GLN A 252 -7.91 -21.59 12.96
N LEU A 253 -8.73 -20.94 13.79
CA LEU A 253 -10.14 -20.73 13.52
C LEU A 253 -10.33 -19.94 12.23
N GLY A 254 -9.63 -18.82 12.06
CA GLY A 254 -9.71 -18.00 10.84
C GLY A 254 -9.36 -18.79 9.59
N LYS A 255 -8.29 -19.59 9.63
CA LYS A 255 -7.92 -20.51 8.54
C LYS A 255 -9.01 -21.54 8.23
N GLN A 256 -9.62 -22.13 9.27
CA GLN A 256 -10.67 -23.14 9.11
C GLN A 256 -11.95 -22.56 8.53
N ILE A 257 -12.34 -21.35 8.94
CA ILE A 257 -13.51 -20.65 8.39
C ILE A 257 -13.25 -20.32 6.92
N ASN A 258 -12.11 -19.72 6.60
CA ASN A 258 -11.78 -19.33 5.23
C ASN A 258 -11.72 -20.54 4.27
N ALA A 259 -11.27 -21.70 4.74
CA ALA A 259 -11.23 -22.93 3.95
C ALA A 259 -12.61 -23.57 3.68
N ARG A 260 -13.66 -23.12 4.38
CA ARG A 260 -15.01 -23.71 4.33
C ARG A 260 -16.07 -22.82 3.70
N ILE A 261 -15.76 -21.55 3.46
CA ILE A 261 -16.64 -20.63 2.73
C ILE A 261 -16.52 -20.83 1.21
N ARG A 262 -17.57 -20.46 0.46
CA ARG A 262 -17.62 -20.59 -1.00
C ARG A 262 -17.09 -19.34 -1.69
N SER A 263 -16.73 -19.47 -2.96
CA SER A 263 -16.49 -18.31 -3.83
C SER A 263 -17.77 -17.48 -3.96
N GLY A 264 -17.78 -16.30 -3.33
CA GLY A 264 -18.93 -15.40 -3.27
C GLY A 264 -19.29 -14.97 -1.84
N ASP A 265 -18.93 -15.77 -0.83
CA ASP A 265 -19.14 -15.42 0.57
C ASP A 265 -18.17 -14.31 1.01
N LYS A 266 -18.62 -13.41 1.89
CA LYS A 266 -17.80 -12.35 2.50
C LYS A 266 -17.54 -12.69 3.97
N LEU A 267 -16.26 -12.78 4.33
CA LEU A 267 -15.79 -12.81 5.72
C LEU A 267 -15.35 -11.42 6.14
#